data_AF-J5XIG0-F1
#
_entry.id   AF-J5XIG0-F1
#
_cell.length_a   1.000
_cell.length_b   1.000
_cell.length_c   1.000
_cell.angle_alpha   90.00
_cell.angle_beta   90.00
_cell.angle_gamma   90.00
#
_symmetry.space_group_name_H-M   'P 1'
#
loop_
_entity.id
_entity.type
_entity.pdbx_description
1 polymer ?
#
loop_
_entity_poly.entity_id
_entity_poly.type
_entity_poly.pdbx_seq_one_letter_code
_entity_poly.pdbx_strand_id
1 'polypeptide(L)' 'MVFRAASTQWRTSPGGVIGLDYSVLAWLMKVYDIADEVTAINDIQVMERVALNILNKLQN' A
#
# COMPACT_ATOMS: atom_id res chain seq x y z
N MET A 1 -9.83 -3.79 3.56
CA MET A 1 -9.55 -2.97 4.76
C MET A 1 -8.07 -2.69 4.94
N VAL A 2 -7.19 -3.69 4.81
CA VAL A 2 -5.73 -3.54 4.98
C VAL A 2 -5.13 -2.45 4.09
N PHE A 3 -5.44 -2.44 2.78
CA PHE A 3 -4.93 -1.39 1.88
C PHE A 3 -5.28 0.03 2.36
N ARG A 4 -6.52 0.27 2.80
CA ARG A 4 -6.95 1.58 3.29
C ARG A 4 -6.16 2.01 4.53
N ALA A 5 -5.89 1.09 5.45
CA ALA A 5 -5.08 1.39 6.63
C ALA A 5 -3.61 1.66 6.23
N ALA A 6 -3.05 0.81 5.35
CA ALA A 6 -1.70 0.97 4.82
C ALA A 6 -1.52 2.25 4.01
N SER A 7 -2.57 2.78 3.37
CA SER A 7 -2.56 4.03 2.58
C SER A 7 -2.19 5.28 3.40
N THR A 8 -2.04 5.17 4.72
CA THR A 8 -1.50 6.24 5.57
C THR A 8 0.02 6.16 5.73
N GLN A 9 0.65 5.07 5.30
CA GLN A 9 2.06 4.71 5.51
C GLN A 9 2.80 4.67 4.18
N TRP A 10 2.85 5.80 3.48
CA TRP A 10 3.63 5.94 2.25
C TRP A 10 5.09 6.26 2.56
N ARG A 11 6.01 5.60 1.85
CA ARG A 11 7.41 5.98 1.79
C ARG A 11 7.60 7.04 0.72
N THR A 12 8.41 8.03 1.03
CA THR A 12 8.71 9.17 0.16
C THR A 12 10.21 9.32 -0.03
N SER A 13 10.59 9.83 -1.21
CA SER A 13 11.93 10.31 -1.52
C SER A 13 11.85 11.80 -1.93
N PRO A 14 12.98 12.49 -2.17
CA PRO A 14 12.95 13.85 -2.72
C PRO A 14 12.14 14.00 -4.02
N GLY A 15 11.93 12.90 -4.78
CA GLY A 15 11.10 12.86 -5.98
C GLY A 15 9.61 12.57 -5.75
N GLY A 16 9.16 12.43 -4.49
CA GLY A 16 7.77 12.14 -4.15
C GLY A 16 7.54 10.75 -3.56
N VAL A 17 6.30 10.28 -3.64
CA VAL A 17 5.86 8.98 -3.10
C VAL A 17 6.43 7.84 -3.95
N ILE A 18 7.05 6.84 -3.30
CA ILE A 18 7.70 5.71 -3.99
C ILE A 18 7.02 4.36 -3.73
N GLY A 19 6.14 4.26 -2.74
CA GLY A 19 5.43 3.02 -2.40
C GLY A 19 4.93 3.00 -0.95
N LEU A 20 4.10 2.03 -0.61
CA LEU A 20 3.64 1.74 0.75
C LEU A 20 4.78 1.14 1.58
N ASP A 21 4.72 1.32 2.90
CA ASP A 21 5.59 0.60 3.81
C ASP A 21 5.10 -0.83 4.02
N TYR A 22 5.83 -1.82 3.49
CA TYR A 22 5.44 -3.22 3.62
C TYR A 22 5.67 -3.77 5.04
N SER A 23 6.47 -3.12 5.87
CA SER A 23 6.74 -3.57 7.25
C SER A 23 5.50 -3.50 8.14
N VAL A 24 4.53 -2.63 7.82
CA VAL A 24 3.29 -2.52 8.60
C VAL A 24 2.22 -3.53 8.19
N LEU A 25 2.36 -4.19 7.04
CA LEU A 25 1.30 -5.05 6.48
C LEU A 25 1.04 -6.27 7.34
N ALA A 26 2.09 -6.92 7.86
CA ALA A 26 1.93 -8.08 8.74
C ALA A 26 1.14 -7.73 10.01
N TRP A 27 1.42 -6.56 10.62
CA TRP A 27 0.66 -6.09 11.78
C TRP A 27 -0.80 -5.77 11.41
N LEU A 28 -1.03 -5.10 10.28
CA LEU A 28 -2.37 -4.79 9.82
C LEU A 28 -3.19 -6.05 9.50
N MET A 29 -2.60 -7.03 8.82
CA MET A 29 -3.25 -8.31 8.52
C MET A 29 -3.67 -9.04 9.80
N LYS A 30 -2.80 -9.02 10.82
CA LYS A 30 -3.13 -9.54 12.15
C LYS A 30 -4.29 -8.78 12.82
N VAL A 31 -4.30 -7.45 12.78
CA VAL A 31 -5.35 -6.62 13.41
C VAL A 31 -6.71 -6.83 12.74
N TYR A 32 -6.74 -7.04 11.43
CA TYR A 32 -7.96 -7.25 10.65
C TYR A 32 -8.33 -8.72 10.46
N ASP A 33 -7.65 -9.65 11.14
CA ASP A 33 -7.90 -11.10 11.08
C ASP A 33 -7.95 -11.66 9.64
N ILE A 34 -6.95 -11.28 8.83
CA ILE A 34 -6.86 -11.72 7.45
C ILE A 34 -6.28 -13.14 7.40
N ALA A 35 -7.11 -14.11 7.00
CA ALA A 35 -6.70 -15.50 6.86
C ALA A 35 -5.90 -15.77 5.57
N ASP A 36 -6.25 -15.12 4.45
CA ASP A 36 -5.57 -15.28 3.17
C ASP A 36 -4.65 -14.07 2.89
N GLU A 37 -3.48 -14.11 3.51
CA GLU A 37 -2.46 -13.06 3.37
C GLU A 37 -1.92 -12.97 1.93
N VAL A 38 -1.85 -14.09 1.21
CA VAL A 38 -1.31 -14.13 -0.16
C VAL A 38 -2.23 -13.35 -1.11
N THR A 39 -3.53 -13.62 -1.07
CA THR A 39 -4.51 -12.85 -1.84
C THR A 39 -4.50 -11.38 -1.44
N ALA A 40 -4.46 -11.09 -0.13
CA ALA A 40 -4.42 -9.72 0.36
C ALA A 40 -3.19 -8.94 -0.12
N ILE A 41 -2.00 -9.56 -0.14
CA ILE A 41 -0.77 -8.94 -0.66
C ILE A 41 -0.91 -8.63 -2.15
N ASN A 42 -1.40 -9.58 -2.94
CA ASN A 42 -1.59 -9.38 -4.39
C ASN A 42 -2.55 -8.22 -4.67
N ASP A 43 -3.67 -8.16 -3.95
CA ASP A 43 -4.63 -7.06 -4.08
C ASP A 43 -4.00 -5.70 -3.70
N ILE A 44 -3.23 -5.66 -2.61
CA ILE A 44 -2.50 -4.45 -2.17
C ILE A 44 -1.54 -3.96 -3.25
N GLN A 45 -0.78 -4.85 -3.89
CA GLN A 45 0.16 -4.52 -4.96
C GLN A 45 -0.55 -3.92 -6.19
N VAL A 46 -1.70 -4.49 -6.57
CA VAL A 46 -2.52 -3.96 -7.68
C VAL A 46 -3.02 -2.56 -7.34
N MET A 47 -3.58 -2.37 -6.13
CA MET A 47 -4.09 -1.08 -5.69
C MET A 47 -2.97 -0.02 -5.55
N GLU A 48 -1.81 -0.40 -5.02
CA GLU A 48 -0.62 0.45 -4.91
C GLU A 48 -0.17 0.93 -6.28
N ARG A 49 -0.07 0.04 -7.27
CA ARG A 49 0.32 0.40 -8.63
C ARG A 49 -0.64 1.41 -9.25
N VAL A 50 -1.96 1.24 -9.05
CA VAL A 50 -2.94 2.22 -9.52
C VAL A 50 -2.76 3.56 -8.82
N ALA A 51 -2.57 3.56 -7.50
CA ALA A 51 -2.34 4.78 -6.73
C ALA A 51 -1.07 5.53 -7.18
N LEU A 52 0.05 4.83 -7.36
CA LEU A 52 1.30 5.41 -7.86
C LEU A 52 1.13 6.00 -9.26
N ASN A 53 0.41 5.32 -10.16
CA ASN A 53 0.13 5.86 -11.49
C ASN A 53 -0.68 7.18 -11.44
N ILE A 54 -1.63 7.30 -10.51
CA ILE A 54 -2.40 8.53 -10.32
C ILE A 54 -1.52 9.62 -9.73
N LEU A 55 -0.77 9.32 -8.66
CA LEU A 55 0.13 10.26 -8.00
C LEU A 55 1.18 10.81 -8.98
N ASN A 56 1.80 9.95 -9.78
CA ASN A 56 2.77 10.36 -10.79
C ASN A 56 2.15 11.25 -11.87
N LYS A 57 0.88 11.00 -12.26
CA LYS A 57 0.17 11.89 -13.19
C LYS A 57 -0.13 13.26 -12.59
N LEU A 58 -0.34 13.35 -11.28
CA LEU A 58 -0.57 14.63 -10.58
C LEU A 58 0.72 15.45 -10.38
N GLN A 59 1.89 14.81 -10.50
CA GLN A 59 3.19 15.47 -10.37
C GLN A 59 3.76 16.00 -11.70
N ASN A 60 3.13 15.69 -12.83
CA ASN A 60 3.48 16.19 -14.18
C ASN A 60 2.45 17.21 -14.66
#